data_AF-A0A2M6VHV3-F1
#
_entry.id   AF-A0A2M6VHV3-F1
#
_cell.length_a   1.000
_cell.length_b   1.000
_cell.length_c   1.000
_cell.angle_alpha   90.00
_cell.angle_beta   90.00
_cell.angle_gamma   90.00
#
_symmetry.space_group_name_H-M   'P 1'
#
loop_
_entity.id
_entity.type
_entity.pdbx_description
1 polymer ?
#
loop_
_entity_poly.entity_id
_entity_poly.type
_entity_poly.pdbx_seq_one_letter_code
_entity_poly.pdbx_strand_id
1 'polypeptide(L)'
;MHGIALTRAIPPRTASAVLFFGELILGLWGWAPVQAQEAIYRCGQEYTNAPKDLSRCERLPQQSVTRISGLRPQGTAPHAVPKAAAPQPSPRTVLAQELARLEKQHQAWAQEVELLMSQTGTAEYGAAPQNQDRVAALHLSMERAEREMEALQRESARGPQAALPGPLPVAKP
;
A
#
# COMPACT_ATOMS: atom_id res chain seq x y z
N MET A 1 -25.09 57.17 57.44
CA MET A 1 -24.07 56.26 58.01
C MET A 1 -23.26 55.71 56.86
N HIS A 2 -21.93 55.70 57.03
CA HIS A 2 -20.93 55.43 56.00
C HIS A 2 -20.96 53.99 55.47
N GLY A 3 -20.61 53.83 54.19
CA GLY A 3 -20.32 52.54 53.56
C GLY A 3 -19.73 52.75 52.17
N ILE A 4 -18.42 53.03 52.12
CA ILE A 4 -17.63 53.27 50.91
C ILE A 4 -17.05 51.94 50.43
N ALA A 5 -17.22 51.68 49.11
CA ALA A 5 -16.36 50.97 48.14
C ALA A 5 -15.88 49.52 48.47
N LEU A 6 -15.75 48.60 47.52
CA LEU A 6 -14.85 48.66 46.36
C LEU A 6 -15.09 47.48 45.39
N THR A 7 -14.78 47.76 44.11
CA THR A 7 -14.26 46.86 43.05
C THR A 7 -15.24 45.89 42.35
N ARG A 8 -15.22 45.70 41.02
CA ARG A 8 -14.26 46.09 39.98
C ARG A 8 -14.92 46.02 38.58
N ALA A 9 -14.44 46.88 37.69
CA ALA A 9 -14.33 46.75 36.24
C ALA A 9 -15.61 46.66 35.36
N ILE A 10 -15.91 47.81 34.75
CA ILE A 10 -16.69 48.01 33.53
C ILE A 10 -15.72 47.89 32.31
N PRO A 11 -16.17 48.03 31.04
CA PRO A 11 -16.50 47.07 29.97
C PRO A 11 -15.40 47.16 28.86
N PRO A 12 -15.64 47.35 27.53
CA PRO A 12 -16.66 46.93 26.55
C PRO A 12 -16.00 46.36 25.25
N ARG A 13 -16.77 46.27 24.15
CA ARG A 13 -16.32 46.29 22.73
C ARG A 13 -15.83 44.94 22.19
N THR A 14 -16.21 44.45 21.02
CA THR A 14 -16.66 45.05 19.75
C THR A 14 -17.26 43.88 18.93
N ALA A 15 -18.53 43.90 18.54
CA ALA A 15 -18.95 44.35 17.20
C ALA A 15 -17.88 44.20 16.10
N SER A 16 -17.39 42.99 15.82
CA SER A 16 -16.55 42.72 14.63
C SER A 16 -16.43 41.25 14.22
N ALA A 17 -17.35 40.37 14.63
CA ALA A 17 -17.23 38.93 14.38
C ALA A 17 -18.18 38.36 13.32
N VAL A 18 -19.14 39.15 12.81
CA VAL A 18 -20.22 38.61 11.95
C VAL A 18 -19.91 38.69 10.45
N LEU A 19 -18.91 39.46 10.02
CA LEU A 19 -18.60 39.64 8.58
C LEU A 19 -17.44 38.80 8.04
N PHE A 20 -16.75 38.01 8.86
CA PHE A 20 -15.64 37.15 8.40
C PHE A 20 -16.03 35.67 8.21
N PHE A 21 -17.16 35.22 8.75
CA PHE A 21 -17.60 33.83 8.59
C PHE A 21 -18.35 33.55 7.28
N GLY A 22 -18.82 34.59 6.58
CA GLY A 22 -19.55 34.45 5.31
C GLY A 22 -18.67 34.24 4.07
N GLU A 23 -17.47 34.81 4.02
CA GLU A 23 -16.56 34.66 2.87
C GLU A 23 -15.70 33.38 2.91
N LEU A 24 -15.42 32.84 4.09
CA LEU A 24 -14.57 31.64 4.21
C LEU A 24 -15.26 30.36 3.68
N ILE A 25 -16.59 30.35 3.57
CA ILE A 25 -17.36 29.18 3.12
C ILE A 25 -17.50 29.14 1.57
N LEU A 26 -17.41 30.28 0.88
CA LEU A 26 -17.49 30.34 -0.60
C LEU A 26 -16.17 30.06 -1.32
N GLY A 27 -15.01 30.19 -0.65
CA GLY A 27 -13.69 29.93 -1.25
C GLY A 27 -13.22 28.47 -1.21
N LEU A 28 -13.91 27.58 -0.47
CA LEU A 28 -13.46 26.22 -0.18
C LEU A 28 -14.17 25.11 -1.00
N TRP A 29 -14.89 25.47 -2.06
CA TRP A 29 -15.64 24.53 -2.92
C TRP A 29 -15.12 24.51 -4.37
N GLY A 30 -13.81 24.76 -4.56
CA GLY A 30 -13.27 25.15 -5.85
C GLY A 30 -12.19 24.27 -6.47
N TRP A 31 -11.87 23.07 -5.97
CA TRP A 31 -10.94 22.18 -6.67
C TRP A 31 -11.37 20.72 -6.57
N ALA A 32 -12.30 20.34 -7.46
CA ALA A 32 -12.37 18.96 -7.91
C ALA A 32 -11.23 18.74 -8.93
N PRO A 33 -10.39 17.70 -8.79
CA PRO A 33 -9.49 17.32 -9.87
C PRO A 33 -10.36 16.95 -11.08
N VAL A 34 -10.25 17.71 -12.16
CA VAL A 34 -10.72 17.31 -13.48
C VAL A 34 -9.91 16.07 -13.86
N GLN A 35 -10.42 14.89 -13.50
CA GLN A 35 -10.01 13.64 -14.10
C GLN A 35 -10.45 13.73 -15.55
N ALA A 36 -9.53 14.07 -16.44
CA ALA A 36 -9.70 13.96 -17.88
C ALA A 36 -9.87 12.48 -18.22
N GLN A 37 -11.10 11.99 -18.05
CA GLN A 37 -11.52 10.65 -18.42
C GLN A 37 -11.67 10.68 -19.93
N GLU A 38 -10.56 10.39 -20.61
CA GLU A 38 -10.51 10.42 -22.06
C GLU A 38 -11.50 9.40 -22.62
N ALA A 39 -12.45 9.87 -23.44
CA ALA A 39 -13.47 9.02 -24.03
C ALA A 39 -12.81 8.09 -25.06
N ILE A 40 -12.93 6.79 -24.86
CA ILE A 40 -12.42 5.78 -25.79
C ILE A 40 -13.52 5.50 -26.82
N TYR A 41 -13.17 5.56 -28.10
CA TYR A 41 -14.05 5.27 -29.22
C TYR A 41 -13.61 3.99 -29.93
N ARG A 42 -14.57 3.22 -30.43
CA ARG A 42 -14.32 2.07 -31.30
C ARG A 42 -14.77 2.40 -32.72
N CYS A 43 -13.81 2.44 -33.63
CA CYS A 43 -14.03 2.69 -35.05
C CYS A 43 -13.81 1.37 -35.80
N GLY A 44 -14.84 0.53 -35.88
CA GLY A 44 -14.71 -0.83 -36.42
C GLY A 44 -13.91 -1.76 -35.49
N GLN A 45 -12.64 -2.02 -35.81
CA GLN A 45 -11.72 -2.85 -35.00
C GLN A 45 -10.63 -2.06 -34.28
N GLU A 46 -10.57 -0.74 -34.47
CA GLU A 46 -9.57 0.10 -33.83
C GLU A 46 -10.18 0.85 -32.64
N TYR A 47 -9.40 0.94 -31.55
CA TYR A 47 -9.72 1.75 -30.38
C TYR A 47 -8.87 3.01 -30.40
N THR A 48 -9.50 4.17 -30.27
CA THR A 48 -8.82 5.47 -30.31
C THR A 48 -9.44 6.45 -29.34
N ASN A 49 -8.60 7.33 -28.80
CA ASN A 49 -9.03 8.44 -27.95
C ASN A 49 -9.29 9.73 -28.75
N ALA A 50 -8.85 9.76 -30.02
CA ALA A 50 -8.98 10.92 -30.90
C ALA A 50 -9.45 10.48 -32.31
N PRO A 51 -10.72 10.09 -32.47
CA PRO A 51 -11.25 9.74 -33.78
C PRO A 51 -11.29 10.98 -34.68
N LYS A 52 -10.82 10.84 -35.93
CA LYS A 52 -10.90 11.90 -36.94
C LYS A 52 -12.35 12.14 -37.41
N ASP A 53 -13.21 11.13 -37.27
CA ASP A 53 -14.60 11.15 -37.70
C ASP A 53 -15.47 10.38 -36.71
N LEU A 54 -16.29 11.11 -35.95
CA LEU A 54 -17.17 10.54 -34.92
C LEU A 54 -18.35 9.75 -35.51
N SER A 55 -18.72 10.00 -36.76
CA SER A 55 -19.88 9.32 -37.39
C SER A 55 -19.62 7.84 -37.67
N ARG A 56 -18.35 7.45 -37.73
CA ARG A 56 -17.88 6.07 -37.97
C ARG A 56 -17.40 5.36 -36.71
N CYS A 57 -17.61 5.96 -35.54
CA CYS A 57 -17.09 5.45 -34.28
C CYS A 57 -18.16 5.43 -33.20
N GLU A 58 -18.20 4.35 -32.43
CA GLU A 58 -19.08 4.25 -31.26
C GLU A 58 -18.29 4.60 -30.00
N ARG A 59 -18.85 5.45 -29.14
CA ARG A 59 -18.22 5.80 -27.86
C ARG A 59 -18.43 4.66 -26.88
N LEU A 60 -17.37 4.10 -26.34
CA LEU A 60 -17.49 3.04 -25.35
C LEU A 60 -17.93 3.60 -24.00
N PRO A 61 -18.92 2.96 -23.33
CA PRO A 61 -19.27 3.31 -21.97
C PRO A 61 -18.06 3.06 -21.08
N GLN A 62 -17.83 3.99 -20.16
CA GLN A 62 -16.68 3.95 -19.29
C GLN A 62 -16.82 2.75 -18.33
N GLN A 63 -16.00 1.72 -18.53
CA GLN A 63 -15.90 0.62 -17.58
C GLN A 63 -15.43 1.21 -16.25
N SER A 64 -16.12 0.92 -15.14
CA SER A 64 -15.69 1.39 -13.82
C SER A 64 -14.34 0.78 -13.46
N VAL A 65 -13.25 1.48 -13.77
CA VAL A 65 -11.89 1.07 -13.42
C VAL A 65 -11.76 1.24 -11.91
N THR A 66 -12.02 0.17 -11.16
CA THR A 66 -11.63 0.11 -9.76
C THR A 66 -10.12 0.00 -9.70
N ARG A 67 -9.45 1.15 -9.54
CA ARG A 67 -8.04 1.18 -9.18
C ARG A 67 -7.90 0.55 -7.80
N ILE A 68 -7.59 -0.74 -7.76
CA ILE A 68 -7.05 -1.38 -6.57
C ILE A 68 -5.68 -0.72 -6.38
N SER A 69 -5.54 0.10 -5.34
CA SER A 69 -4.28 0.75 -5.01
C SER A 69 -3.28 -0.33 -4.61
N GLY A 70 -2.52 -0.85 -5.57
CA GLY A 70 -1.28 -1.54 -5.28
C GLY A 70 -0.30 -0.54 -4.63
N LEU A 71 0.47 -1.01 -3.65
CA LEU A 71 1.63 -0.29 -3.11
C LEU A 71 2.55 0.04 -4.29
N ARG A 72 2.46 1.26 -4.80
CA ARG A 72 3.42 1.76 -5.77
C ARG A 72 4.71 2.00 -5.00
N PRO A 73 5.83 1.31 -5.29
CA PRO A 73 7.10 1.70 -4.73
C PRO A 73 7.33 3.15 -5.15
N GLN A 74 7.57 4.02 -4.17
CA GLN A 74 7.84 5.44 -4.37
C GLN A 74 8.94 5.57 -5.41
N GLY A 75 8.58 6.03 -6.60
CA GLY A 75 9.55 6.47 -7.59
C GLY A 75 10.35 7.62 -6.97
N THR A 76 11.66 7.49 -7.01
CA THR A 76 12.62 8.50 -6.56
C THR A 76 12.35 9.82 -7.28
N ALA A 77 11.68 10.75 -6.60
CA ALA A 77 11.70 12.15 -6.96
C ALA A 77 13.11 12.71 -6.67
N PRO A 78 13.65 13.62 -7.52
CA PRO A 78 14.95 14.22 -7.31
C PRO A 78 14.99 15.03 -6.00
N HIS A 79 16.12 14.92 -5.32
CA HIS A 79 16.41 15.33 -3.94
C HIS A 79 15.74 16.63 -3.46
N ALA A 80 14.86 16.48 -2.47
CA ALA A 80 14.64 17.50 -1.46
C ALA A 80 15.55 17.22 -0.24
N VAL A 81 16.16 18.28 0.25
CA VAL A 81 17.14 18.37 1.36
C VAL A 81 16.80 17.44 2.55
N PRO A 82 17.77 16.67 3.10
CA PRO A 82 17.49 15.73 4.17
C PRO A 82 17.23 16.47 5.50
N LYS A 83 15.97 16.54 5.91
CA LYS A 83 15.61 16.63 7.33
C LYS A 83 15.91 15.25 7.93
N ALA A 84 16.81 15.19 8.91
CA ALA A 84 17.35 13.97 9.52
C ALA A 84 16.32 12.83 9.58
N ALA A 85 16.37 11.96 8.58
CA ALA A 85 15.54 10.79 8.49
C ALA A 85 16.14 9.72 9.42
N ALA A 86 15.28 9.02 10.17
CA ALA A 86 15.69 7.84 10.91
C ALA A 86 16.48 6.90 9.97
N PRO A 87 17.52 6.20 10.48
CA PRO A 87 18.31 5.29 9.66
C PRO A 87 17.37 4.27 8.99
N GLN A 88 17.21 4.34 7.67
CA GLN A 88 16.50 3.29 6.96
C GLN A 88 17.40 2.05 6.90
N PRO A 89 16.86 0.86 7.20
CA PRO A 89 17.64 -0.37 7.12
C PRO A 89 18.11 -0.57 5.68
N SER A 90 19.37 -1.01 5.53
CA SER A 90 19.90 -1.31 4.20
C SER A 90 19.09 -2.43 3.54
N PRO A 91 19.02 -2.50 2.19
CA PRO A 91 18.32 -3.59 1.50
C PRO A 91 18.79 -4.98 1.93
N ARG A 92 20.09 -5.13 2.25
CA ARG A 92 20.65 -6.37 2.79
C ARG A 92 20.11 -6.69 4.18
N THR A 93 19.95 -5.69 5.04
CA THR A 93 19.37 -5.84 6.38
C THR A 93 17.91 -6.28 6.28
N VAL A 94 17.16 -5.72 5.34
CA VAL A 94 15.75 -6.12 5.10
C VAL A 94 15.66 -7.57 4.62
N LEU A 95 16.46 -7.95 3.61
CA LEU A 95 16.54 -9.35 3.12
C LEU A 95 16.90 -10.34 4.24
N ALA A 96 17.91 -10.02 5.05
CA ALA A 96 18.30 -10.87 6.18
C ALA A 96 17.19 -10.97 7.25
N GLN A 97 16.45 -9.88 7.48
CA GLN A 97 15.34 -9.87 8.43
C GLN A 97 14.15 -10.71 7.93
N GLU A 98 13.82 -10.62 6.64
CA GLU A 98 12.76 -11.44 6.03
C GLU A 98 13.12 -12.93 6.06
N LEU A 99 14.36 -13.28 5.73
CA LEU A 99 14.84 -14.65 5.82
C LEU A 99 14.74 -15.19 7.26
N ALA A 100 15.24 -14.43 8.25
CA ALA A 100 15.15 -14.82 9.66
C ALA A 100 13.70 -14.94 10.16
N ARG A 101 12.78 -14.15 9.60
CA ARG A 101 11.35 -14.24 9.90
C ARG A 101 10.74 -15.52 9.32
N LEU A 102 11.05 -15.83 8.06
CA LEU A 102 10.57 -17.04 7.39
C LEU A 102 11.08 -18.30 8.09
N GLU A 103 12.36 -18.34 8.47
CA GLU A 103 12.93 -19.47 9.20
C GLU A 103 12.20 -19.73 10.53
N LYS A 104 11.92 -18.65 11.30
CA LYS A 104 11.14 -18.77 12.54
C LYS A 104 9.72 -19.27 12.29
N GLN A 105 9.09 -18.80 11.22
CA GLN A 105 7.74 -19.21 10.86
C GLN A 105 7.70 -20.69 10.45
N HIS A 106 8.67 -21.14 9.65
CA HIS A 106 8.82 -22.54 9.25
C HIS A 106 9.00 -23.45 10.47
N GLN A 107 9.86 -23.06 11.42
CA GLN A 107 10.02 -23.79 12.69
C GLN A 107 8.73 -23.84 13.51
N ALA A 108 7.96 -22.76 13.55
CA ALA A 108 6.69 -22.74 14.28
C ALA A 108 5.66 -23.69 13.66
N TRP A 109 5.55 -23.75 12.32
CA TRP A 109 4.69 -24.71 11.65
C TRP A 109 5.14 -26.16 11.86
N ALA A 110 6.44 -26.43 11.85
CA ALA A 110 6.97 -27.77 12.14
C ALA A 110 6.57 -28.24 13.55
N GLN A 111 6.64 -27.35 14.55
CA GLN A 111 6.16 -27.64 15.90
C GLN A 111 4.65 -27.87 15.96
N GLU A 112 3.86 -27.10 15.20
CA GLU A 112 2.41 -27.31 15.12
C GLU A 112 2.06 -28.67 14.50
N VAL A 113 2.78 -29.07 13.45
CA VAL A 113 2.64 -30.41 12.85
C VAL A 113 2.95 -31.49 13.88
N GLU A 114 4.04 -31.40 14.63
CA GLU A 114 4.40 -32.40 15.64
C GLU A 114 3.36 -32.47 16.77
N LEU A 115 2.82 -31.33 17.19
CA LEU A 115 1.72 -31.25 18.15
C LEU A 115 0.44 -31.88 17.61
N LEU A 116 0.11 -31.68 16.33
CA LEU A 116 -1.03 -32.32 15.70
C LEU A 116 -0.82 -33.83 15.55
N MET A 117 0.39 -34.26 15.18
CA MET A 117 0.74 -35.68 15.03
C MET A 117 0.69 -36.43 16.37
N SER A 118 1.22 -35.84 17.44
CA SER A 118 1.16 -36.43 18.79
C SER A 118 -0.28 -36.52 19.31
N GLN A 119 -1.11 -35.52 19.02
CA GLN A 119 -2.56 -35.59 19.32
C GLN A 119 -3.27 -36.65 18.48
N THR A 120 -2.86 -36.87 17.22
CA THR A 120 -3.46 -37.93 16.41
C THR A 120 -3.14 -39.35 16.90
N GLY A 121 -2.13 -39.53 17.76
CA GLY A 121 -1.87 -40.80 18.42
C GLY A 121 -2.86 -41.15 19.54
N THR A 122 -3.70 -40.19 19.96
CA THR A 122 -4.76 -40.45 20.95
C THR A 122 -6.06 -40.85 20.25
N ALA A 123 -6.74 -41.90 20.73
CA ALA A 123 -7.95 -42.42 20.10
C ALA A 123 -9.08 -41.37 19.97
N GLU A 124 -9.07 -40.33 20.81
CA GLU A 124 -10.06 -39.26 20.84
C GLU A 124 -9.82 -38.17 19.76
N TYR A 125 -8.55 -37.89 19.40
CA TYR A 125 -8.18 -36.85 18.42
C TYR A 125 -7.64 -37.39 17.08
N GLY A 126 -7.21 -38.66 17.03
CA GLY A 126 -6.58 -39.31 15.86
C GLY A 126 -7.45 -39.58 14.66
N ALA A 127 -8.75 -39.75 14.88
CA ALA A 127 -9.69 -40.07 13.80
C ALA A 127 -10.37 -38.83 13.20
N ALA A 128 -10.08 -37.62 13.71
CA ALA A 128 -10.74 -36.41 13.22
C ALA A 128 -10.16 -36.03 11.84
N PRO A 129 -10.94 -36.08 10.74
CA PRO A 129 -10.46 -35.73 9.40
C PRO A 129 -9.92 -34.29 9.35
N GLN A 130 -10.45 -33.41 10.20
CA GLN A 130 -9.99 -32.04 10.36
C GLN A 130 -8.51 -31.92 10.76
N ASN A 131 -7.98 -32.84 11.58
CA ASN A 131 -6.56 -32.80 11.97
C ASN A 131 -5.66 -33.20 10.80
N GLN A 132 -6.10 -34.16 9.97
CA GLN A 132 -5.38 -34.58 8.77
C GLN A 132 -5.34 -33.45 7.73
N ASP A 133 -6.47 -32.77 7.51
CA ASP A 133 -6.55 -31.60 6.61
C ASP A 133 -5.66 -30.45 7.09
N ARG A 134 -5.60 -30.21 8.40
CA ARG A 134 -4.71 -29.18 8.99
C ARG A 134 -3.23 -29.52 8.80
N VAL A 135 -2.83 -30.77 9.02
CA VAL A 135 -1.45 -31.23 8.79
C VAL A 135 -1.09 -31.09 7.30
N ALA A 136 -1.98 -31.50 6.39
CA ALA A 136 -1.77 -31.34 4.96
C ALA A 136 -1.61 -29.86 4.55
N ALA A 137 -2.46 -28.97 5.09
CA ALA A 137 -2.36 -27.53 4.83
C ALA A 137 -1.05 -26.92 5.36
N LEU A 138 -0.60 -27.33 6.55
CA LEU A 138 0.67 -26.89 7.12
C LEU A 138 1.85 -27.35 6.27
N HIS A 139 1.86 -28.60 5.82
CA HIS A 139 2.93 -29.11 4.94
C HIS A 139 3.02 -28.32 3.62
N LEU A 140 1.87 -28.01 3.00
CA LEU A 140 1.84 -27.17 1.80
C LEU A 140 2.37 -25.75 2.07
N SER A 141 2.12 -25.20 3.27
CA SER A 141 2.66 -23.90 3.66
C SER A 141 4.18 -23.93 3.86
N MET A 142 4.71 -25.02 4.44
CA MET A 142 6.14 -25.24 4.62
C MET A 142 6.88 -25.36 3.28
N GLU A 143 6.36 -26.15 2.34
CA GLU A 143 6.96 -26.31 1.00
C GLU A 143 7.01 -24.97 0.21
N ARG A 144 6.01 -24.11 0.41
CA ARG A 144 6.05 -22.75 -0.17
C ARG A 144 7.12 -21.90 0.50
N ALA A 145 7.19 -21.91 1.83
CA ALA A 145 8.19 -21.14 2.56
C ALA A 145 9.61 -21.60 2.28
N GLU A 146 9.85 -22.90 2.06
CA GLU A 146 11.16 -23.43 1.65
C GLU A 146 11.62 -22.82 0.34
N ARG A 147 10.75 -22.78 -0.67
CA ARG A 147 11.05 -22.11 -1.94
C ARG A 147 11.30 -20.61 -1.80
N GLU A 148 10.59 -19.94 -0.89
CA GLU A 148 10.80 -18.52 -0.59
C GLU A 148 12.12 -18.29 0.14
N MET A 149 12.50 -19.15 1.08
CA MET A 149 13.80 -19.12 1.76
C MET A 149 14.94 -19.28 0.74
N GLU A 150 14.85 -20.26 -0.18
CA GLU A 150 15.84 -20.43 -1.24
C GLU A 150 15.91 -19.22 -2.19
N ALA A 151 14.78 -18.58 -2.49
CA ALA A 151 14.75 -17.36 -3.29
C ALA A 151 15.47 -16.20 -2.58
N LEU A 152 15.16 -15.95 -1.30
CA LEU A 152 15.79 -14.92 -0.48
C LEU A 152 17.29 -15.20 -0.28
N GLN A 153 17.67 -16.47 -0.08
CA GLN A 153 19.06 -16.88 0.01
C GLN A 153 19.81 -16.55 -1.29
N ARG A 154 19.22 -16.87 -2.45
CA ARG A 154 19.81 -16.52 -3.75
C ARG A 154 19.95 -15.01 -3.93
N GLU A 155 18.95 -14.22 -3.53
CA GLU A 155 19.01 -12.77 -3.60
C GLU A 155 20.06 -12.17 -2.66
N SER A 156 20.20 -12.72 -1.45
CA SER A 156 21.22 -12.32 -0.49
C SER A 156 22.63 -12.58 -1.02
N ALA A 157 22.86 -13.75 -1.65
CA ALA A 157 24.14 -14.14 -2.22
C ALA A 157 24.52 -13.31 -3.46
N ARG A 158 23.50 -12.93 -4.25
CA ARG A 158 23.63 -12.14 -5.48
C ARG A 158 24.05 -10.68 -5.22
N GLY A 159 23.81 -10.16 -4.02
CA GLY A 159 24.20 -8.80 -3.64
C GLY A 159 23.44 -7.70 -4.42
N PRO A 160 23.73 -6.42 -4.14
CA PRO A 160 22.91 -5.29 -4.57
C PRO A 160 22.96 -4.94 -6.08
N GLN A 161 23.68 -5.71 -6.93
CA GLN A 161 23.95 -5.32 -8.33
C GLN A 161 23.11 -6.05 -9.38
N ALA A 162 22.32 -7.06 -9.02
CA ALA A 162 21.63 -7.87 -10.03
C ALA A 162 20.25 -7.35 -10.45
N ALA A 163 19.83 -6.18 -9.97
CA ALA A 163 18.61 -5.53 -10.40
C ALA A 163 18.96 -4.21 -11.08
N LEU A 164 19.37 -4.27 -12.35
CA LEU A 164 19.23 -3.21 -13.37
C LEU A 164 19.81 -3.75 -14.70
N PRO A 165 18.99 -4.18 -15.68
CA PRO A 165 19.38 -3.93 -17.06
C PRO A 165 19.44 -2.40 -17.19
N GLY A 166 20.66 -1.85 -17.18
CA GLY A 166 20.86 -0.45 -17.51
C GLY A 166 20.21 -0.14 -18.87
N PRO A 167 19.63 1.05 -19.05
CA PRO A 167 19.03 1.41 -20.33
C PRO A 167 20.07 1.24 -21.43
N LEU A 168 19.72 0.46 -22.46
CA LEU A 168 20.54 0.28 -23.64
C LEU A 168 20.91 1.66 -24.21
N PRO A 169 22.18 1.93 -24.57
CA PRO A 169 22.54 3.20 -25.17
C PRO A 169 21.80 3.33 -26.50
N VAL A 170 20.94 4.34 -26.60
CA VAL A 170 20.31 4.75 -27.86
C VAL A 170 21.43 5.29 -28.75
N ALA A 171 21.82 4.50 -29.75
CA ALA A 171 22.69 4.97 -30.82
C ALA A 171 21.99 6.12 -31.56
N LYS A 172 22.64 7.27 -31.58
CA LYS A 172 22.16 8.46 -32.30
C LYS A 172 22.56 8.33 -33.78
N PRO A 173 21.67 8.71 -34.73
CA PRO A 173 21.99 8.69 -36.16
C PRO A 173 23.06 9.72 -36.53
#